data_AF-A0A7V4M043-F1
#
_entry.id   AF-A0A7V4M043-F1
#
_cell.length_a   1.000
_cell.length_b   1.000
_cell.length_c   1.000
_cell.angle_alpha   90.00
_cell.angle_beta   90.00
_cell.angle_gamma   90.00
#
_symmetry.space_group_name_H-M   'P 1'
#
loop_
_entity.id
_entity.type
_entity.pdbx_description
1 polymer ?
#
loop_
_entity_poly.entity_id
_entity_poly.type
_entity_poly.pdbx_seq_one_letter_code
_entity_poly.pdbx_strand_id
1 'polypeptide(L)'
;MLFNSWAFLWFFIVVWGLYLVLDHRRQNILLLIASYFFYGSWDWRFTSLLAGSTLLDYVCGLMIQGSASPRSRRLWLACSIAGNLGILGFFKYYNFFASSVCDLLSAFGFQVQTWTLHIVLPVGISFYTFQTMSYTLDIYRGKMSPTRNFLDFALYVAFFPQLVAGPIERACNLLPQIQSRRRLDPEQVKEGIFLVGWGLFQKIMIADRLGPVVQSVFGNPDGAGTIEVLLSFYAFYIQIYCDFSGYSDIARGLAKMMGFELMLNFRMPFLADRVSDFWSRWHISLTTWVHNYLFISL
;
A
#
# COMPACT_ATOMS: atom_id res chain seq x y z
N MET A 1 -1.04 -13.21 6.43
CA MET A 1 0.21 -13.29 7.25
C MET A 1 0.65 -11.87 7.65
N LEU A 2 1.05 -11.62 8.90
CA LEU A 2 1.48 -10.30 9.39
C LEU A 2 3.00 -10.22 9.53
N PHE A 3 3.61 -9.05 9.30
CA PHE A 3 5.07 -8.90 9.39
C PHE A 3 5.66 -9.19 10.77
N ASN A 4 4.90 -8.96 11.84
CA ASN A 4 5.29 -9.26 13.22
C ASN A 4 4.98 -10.71 13.65
N SER A 5 4.73 -11.64 12.71
CA SER A 5 4.39 -13.03 13.01
C SER A 5 5.52 -14.01 12.71
N TRP A 6 5.55 -15.14 13.44
CA TRP A 6 6.48 -16.24 13.18
C TRP A 6 6.34 -16.84 11.78
N ALA A 7 5.11 -16.93 11.28
CA ALA A 7 4.85 -17.41 9.92
C ALA A 7 5.56 -16.52 8.87
N PHE A 8 5.54 -15.20 9.06
CA PHE A 8 6.22 -14.27 8.18
C PHE A 8 7.75 -14.39 8.25
N LEU A 9 8.29 -14.54 9.47
CA LEU A 9 9.74 -14.73 9.64
C LEU A 9 10.24 -15.94 8.85
N TRP A 10 9.57 -17.10 8.98
CA TRP A 10 9.94 -18.31 8.24
C TRP A 10 9.77 -18.14 6.74
N PHE A 11 8.64 -17.55 6.31
CA PHE A 11 8.43 -17.20 4.91
C PHE A 11 9.58 -16.35 4.35
N PHE A 12 9.95 -15.28 5.06
CA PHE A 12 11.00 -14.38 4.61
C PHE A 12 12.37 -15.05 4.60
N ILE A 13 12.72 -15.86 5.61
CA ILE A 13 13.99 -16.62 5.63
C ILE A 13 14.09 -17.53 4.40
N VAL A 14 13.02 -18.24 4.05
CA VAL A 14 13.00 -19.13 2.88
C VAL A 14 13.12 -18.33 1.59
N VAL A 15 12.31 -17.27 1.42
CA VAL A 15 12.36 -16.41 0.23
C VAL A 15 13.74 -15.76 0.09
N TRP A 16 14.30 -15.27 1.20
CA TRP A 16 15.60 -14.63 1.23
C TRP A 16 16.73 -15.61 0.90
N GLY A 17 16.74 -16.80 1.53
CA GLY A 17 17.72 -17.84 1.24
C GLY A 17 17.72 -18.29 -0.21
N LEU A 18 16.53 -18.46 -0.80
CA LEU A 18 16.40 -18.76 -2.24
C LEU A 18 16.84 -17.57 -3.10
N TYR A 19 16.48 -16.34 -2.73
CA TYR A 19 16.84 -15.14 -3.49
C TYR A 19 18.36 -14.98 -3.65
N LEU A 20 19.15 -15.33 -2.63
CA LEU A 20 20.60 -15.21 -2.61
C LEU A 20 21.32 -16.06 -3.67
N VAL A 21 20.74 -17.20 -4.06
CA VAL A 21 21.37 -18.16 -5.00
C VAL A 21 20.84 -18.05 -6.43
N LEU A 22 19.84 -17.19 -6.66
CA LEU A 22 19.19 -17.04 -7.95
C LEU A 22 19.78 -15.88 -8.76
N ASP A 23 19.71 -16.00 -10.08
CA ASP A 23 20.00 -14.89 -10.98
C ASP A 23 18.88 -13.84 -10.98
N HIS A 24 19.16 -12.67 -11.56
CA HIS A 24 18.23 -11.54 -11.58
C HIS A 24 16.81 -11.89 -12.10
N ARG A 25 16.70 -12.71 -13.14
CA ARG A 25 15.39 -13.05 -13.72
C ARG A 25 14.62 -14.02 -12.82
N ARG A 26 15.29 -15.04 -12.29
CA ARG A 26 14.67 -15.98 -11.34
C ARG A 26 14.36 -15.32 -10.01
N GLN A 27 15.13 -14.33 -9.57
CA GLN A 27 14.80 -13.48 -8.44
C GLN A 27 13.46 -12.74 -8.66
N ASN A 28 13.23 -12.13 -9.83
CA ASN A 28 11.94 -11.47 -10.11
C ASN A 28 10.77 -12.45 -10.03
N ILE A 29 10.95 -13.64 -10.61
CA ILE A 29 9.92 -14.70 -10.59
C ILE A 29 9.66 -15.16 -9.15
N LEU A 30 10.72 -15.43 -8.37
CA LEU A 30 10.61 -15.81 -6.96
C LEU A 30 9.86 -14.75 -6.17
N LEU A 31 10.26 -13.48 -6.29
CA LEU A 31 9.64 -12.37 -5.57
C LEU A 31 8.18 -12.18 -5.97
N LEU A 32 7.83 -12.39 -7.24
CA LEU A 32 6.45 -12.34 -7.71
C LEU A 32 5.60 -13.46 -7.09
N ILE A 33 6.09 -14.70 -7.14
CA ILE A 33 5.41 -15.86 -6.54
C ILE A 33 5.27 -15.66 -5.03
N ALA A 34 6.34 -15.27 -4.35
CA ALA A 34 6.35 -14.96 -2.93
C ALA A 34 5.34 -13.86 -2.59
N SER A 35 5.21 -12.87 -3.48
CA SER A 35 4.26 -11.76 -3.29
C SER A 35 2.80 -12.17 -3.39
N TYR A 36 2.45 -12.96 -4.41
CA TYR A 36 1.10 -13.50 -4.52
C TYR A 36 0.77 -14.49 -3.41
N PHE A 37 1.75 -15.30 -2.96
CA PHE A 37 1.60 -16.17 -1.81
C PHE A 37 1.36 -15.37 -0.52
N PHE A 38 2.19 -14.35 -0.26
CA PHE A 38 2.05 -13.48 0.90
C PHE A 38 0.66 -12.81 0.91
N TYR A 39 0.23 -12.23 -0.21
CA TYR A 39 -1.07 -11.59 -0.34
C TYR A 39 -2.23 -12.58 -0.18
N GLY A 40 -2.16 -13.71 -0.89
CA GLY A 40 -3.18 -14.77 -0.84
C GLY A 40 -3.29 -15.48 0.50
N SER A 41 -2.25 -15.41 1.34
CA SER A 41 -2.30 -15.92 2.73
C SER A 41 -3.28 -15.16 3.62
N TRP A 42 -3.68 -13.94 3.23
CA TRP A 42 -4.76 -13.22 3.91
C TRP A 42 -6.12 -13.70 3.38
N ASP A 43 -6.32 -13.62 2.07
CA ASP A 43 -7.47 -14.22 1.38
C ASP A 43 -7.18 -14.36 -0.12
N TRP A 44 -7.18 -15.60 -0.61
CA TRP A 44 -6.80 -15.92 -1.98
C TRP A 44 -7.73 -15.31 -3.03
N ARG A 45 -9.00 -14.99 -2.69
CA ARG A 45 -9.98 -14.47 -3.66
C ARG A 45 -9.54 -13.13 -4.22
N PHE A 46 -8.90 -12.31 -3.40
CA PHE A 46 -8.45 -10.98 -3.80
C PHE A 46 -7.15 -10.99 -4.60
N THR A 47 -6.46 -12.13 -4.74
CA THR A 47 -5.34 -12.24 -5.69
C THR A 47 -5.81 -12.01 -7.13
N SER A 48 -7.04 -12.42 -7.46
CA SER A 48 -7.66 -12.16 -8.76
C SER A 48 -7.91 -10.67 -9.00
N LEU A 49 -8.28 -9.93 -7.94
CA LEU A 49 -8.49 -8.48 -7.99
C LEU A 49 -7.17 -7.75 -8.21
N LEU A 50 -6.11 -8.14 -7.48
CA LEU A 50 -4.76 -7.62 -7.66
C LEU A 50 -4.25 -7.86 -9.09
N ALA A 51 -4.41 -9.09 -9.60
CA ALA A 51 -4.03 -9.46 -10.96
C ALA A 51 -4.84 -8.68 -12.01
N GLY A 52 -6.14 -8.50 -11.79
CA GLY A 52 -7.02 -7.72 -12.67
C GLY A 52 -6.62 -6.25 -12.73
N SER A 53 -6.37 -5.62 -11.57
CA SER A 53 -5.87 -4.24 -11.50
C SER A 53 -4.50 -4.09 -12.17
N THR A 54 -3.61 -5.07 -11.97
CA THR A 54 -2.31 -5.14 -12.61
C THR A 54 -2.45 -5.22 -14.14
N LEU A 55 -3.30 -6.10 -14.64
CA LEU A 55 -3.51 -6.28 -16.07
C LEU A 55 -4.10 -5.02 -16.71
N LEU A 56 -5.11 -4.43 -16.07
CA LEU A 56 -5.75 -3.20 -16.54
C LEU A 56 -4.72 -2.08 -16.75
N ASP A 57 -3.94 -1.76 -15.72
CA ASP A 57 -3.01 -0.63 -15.79
C ASP A 57 -1.77 -0.91 -16.66
N TYR A 58 -1.35 -2.18 -16.78
CA TYR A 58 -0.33 -2.58 -17.74
C TYR A 58 -0.80 -2.32 -19.18
N VAL A 59 -1.99 -2.80 -19.54
CA VAL A 59 -2.58 -2.61 -20.87
C VAL A 59 -2.82 -1.13 -21.14
N CYS A 60 -3.46 -0.41 -20.23
CA CYS A 60 -3.68 1.03 -20.37
C CYS A 60 -2.36 1.78 -20.55
N GLY A 61 -1.31 1.46 -19.79
CA GLY A 61 0.00 2.10 -19.94
C GLY A 61 0.61 1.90 -21.33
N LEU A 62 0.57 0.68 -21.87
CA LEU A 62 1.04 0.39 -23.23
C LEU A 62 0.19 1.11 -24.29
N MET A 63 -1.13 1.09 -24.15
CA MET A 63 -2.05 1.70 -25.11
C MET A 63 -1.94 3.22 -25.12
N ILE A 64 -1.70 3.87 -23.97
CA ILE A 64 -1.42 5.32 -23.90
C ILE A 64 -0.16 5.66 -24.70
N GLN A 65 0.92 4.89 -24.53
CA GLN A 65 2.18 5.14 -25.24
C GLN A 65 2.08 4.87 -26.75
N GLY A 66 1.35 3.83 -27.15
CA GLY A 66 1.19 3.44 -28.56
C GLY A 66 0.18 4.30 -29.34
N SER A 67 -0.64 5.11 -28.67
CA SER A 67 -1.68 5.91 -29.30
C SER A 67 -1.16 7.22 -29.88
N ALA A 68 -1.26 7.38 -31.20
CA ALA A 68 -0.93 8.65 -31.88
C ALA A 68 -1.95 9.77 -31.60
N SER A 69 -3.23 9.41 -31.36
CA SER A 69 -4.31 10.37 -31.12
C SER A 69 -4.40 10.79 -29.65
N PRO A 70 -4.43 12.10 -29.33
CA PRO A 70 -4.67 12.60 -27.98
C PRO A 70 -6.00 12.10 -27.36
N ARG A 71 -7.04 11.89 -28.19
CA ARG A 71 -8.33 11.38 -27.73
C ARG A 71 -8.22 9.94 -27.23
N SER A 72 -7.49 9.08 -27.96
CA SER A 72 -7.29 7.69 -27.55
C SER A 72 -6.46 7.59 -26.27
N ARG A 73 -5.41 8.41 -26.13
CA ARG A 73 -4.63 8.52 -24.89
C ARG A 73 -5.50 8.87 -23.68
N ARG A 74 -6.41 9.84 -23.84
CA ARG A 74 -7.36 10.25 -22.79
C ARG A 74 -8.35 9.14 -22.45
N LEU A 75 -8.84 8.41 -23.45
CA LEU A 75 -9.74 7.28 -23.23
C LEU A 75 -9.09 6.19 -22.39
N TRP A 76 -7.87 5.76 -22.75
CA TRP A 76 -7.15 4.73 -21.99
C TRP A 76 -6.78 5.18 -20.58
N LEU A 77 -6.43 6.45 -20.40
CA LEU A 77 -6.24 7.02 -19.07
C LEU A 77 -7.56 6.99 -18.28
N ALA A 78 -8.67 7.41 -18.89
CA ALA A 78 -9.98 7.38 -18.25
C ALA A 78 -10.40 5.94 -17.87
N CYS A 79 -10.13 4.95 -18.71
CA CYS A 79 -10.34 3.53 -18.39
C CYS A 79 -9.53 3.09 -17.16
N SER A 80 -8.24 3.45 -17.09
CA SER A 80 -7.39 3.15 -15.93
C SER A 80 -7.92 3.82 -14.65
N ILE A 81 -8.23 5.11 -14.70
CA ILE A 81 -8.75 5.86 -13.54
C ILE A 81 -10.12 5.30 -13.12
N ALA A 82 -11.02 5.08 -14.06
CA ALA A 82 -12.37 4.56 -13.78
C ALA A 82 -12.31 3.13 -13.21
N GLY A 83 -11.44 2.26 -13.71
CA GLY A 83 -11.27 0.91 -13.17
C GLY A 83 -10.71 0.93 -11.76
N ASN A 84 -9.66 1.72 -11.51
CA ASN A 84 -9.04 1.87 -10.20
C ASN A 84 -9.99 2.46 -9.15
N LEU A 85 -10.61 3.60 -9.47
CA LEU A 85 -11.58 4.25 -8.58
C LEU A 85 -12.88 3.45 -8.47
N GLY A 86 -13.26 2.70 -9.51
CA GLY A 86 -14.40 1.78 -9.48
C GLY A 86 -14.18 0.63 -8.50
N ILE A 87 -13.00 0.00 -8.54
CA ILE A 87 -12.60 -1.04 -7.56
C ILE A 87 -12.60 -0.45 -6.14
N LEU A 88 -11.93 0.67 -5.94
CA LEU A 88 -11.86 1.31 -4.61
C LEU A 88 -13.25 1.74 -4.11
N GLY A 89 -14.04 2.35 -4.99
CA GLY A 89 -15.39 2.83 -4.70
C GLY A 89 -16.34 1.70 -4.34
N PHE A 90 -16.30 0.61 -5.11
CA PHE A 90 -17.07 -0.60 -4.82
C PHE A 90 -16.71 -1.15 -3.44
N PHE A 91 -15.45 -1.52 -3.20
CA PHE A 91 -15.10 -2.19 -1.95
C PHE A 91 -15.22 -1.31 -0.70
N LYS A 92 -15.03 0.01 -0.83
CA LYS A 92 -15.08 0.92 0.32
C LYS A 92 -16.49 1.42 0.65
N TYR A 93 -17.33 1.62 -0.36
CA TYR A 93 -18.63 2.27 -0.17
C TYR A 93 -19.82 1.36 -0.51
N TYR A 94 -19.63 0.13 -0.98
CA TYR A 94 -20.73 -0.77 -1.32
C TYR A 94 -21.74 -0.92 -0.18
N ASN A 95 -21.28 -1.15 1.05
CA ASN A 95 -22.19 -1.32 2.19
C ASN A 95 -23.00 -0.05 2.46
N PHE A 96 -22.38 1.13 2.35
CA PHE A 96 -23.05 2.42 2.51
C PHE A 96 -24.07 2.65 1.38
N PHE A 97 -23.70 2.40 0.12
CA PHE A 97 -24.62 2.55 -1.01
C PHE A 97 -25.77 1.54 -0.95
N ALA A 98 -25.49 0.28 -0.60
CA ALA A 98 -26.50 -0.76 -0.45
C ALA A 98 -27.50 -0.41 0.66
N SER A 99 -27.02 0.07 1.82
CA SER A 99 -27.92 0.53 2.88
C SER A 99 -28.74 1.74 2.45
N SER A 100 -28.13 2.76 1.85
CA SER A 100 -28.87 3.96 1.41
C SER A 100 -29.92 3.66 0.33
N VAL A 101 -29.66 2.73 -0.59
CA VAL A 101 -30.65 2.31 -1.60
C VAL A 101 -31.79 1.51 -0.94
N CYS A 102 -31.49 0.65 0.03
CA CYS A 102 -32.53 -0.07 0.78
C CYS A 102 -33.39 0.91 1.60
N ASP A 103 -32.77 1.90 2.24
CA ASP A 103 -33.48 2.95 2.98
C ASP A 103 -34.39 3.77 2.06
N LEU A 104 -33.90 4.15 0.88
CA LEU A 104 -34.67 4.87 -0.13
C LEU A 104 -35.87 4.04 -0.63
N LEU A 105 -35.65 2.78 -1.00
CA LEU A 105 -36.70 1.89 -1.48
C LEU A 105 -37.73 1.58 -0.39
N SER A 106 -37.29 1.47 0.86
CA SER A 106 -38.17 1.34 2.03
C SER A 106 -39.01 2.59 2.25
N ALA A 107 -38.47 3.79 2.01
CA ALA A 107 -39.22 5.04 2.04
C ALA A 107 -40.31 5.11 0.94
N PHE A 108 -40.12 4.39 -0.17
CA PHE A 108 -41.14 4.21 -1.22
C PHE A 108 -42.06 3.00 -0.99
N GLY A 109 -42.00 2.35 0.18
CA GLY A 109 -42.87 1.23 0.56
C GLY A 109 -42.43 -0.15 0.05
N PHE A 110 -41.25 -0.26 -0.57
CA PHE A 110 -40.67 -1.53 -0.98
C PHE A 110 -39.82 -2.12 0.16
N GLN A 111 -40.23 -3.26 0.72
CA GLN A 111 -39.39 -4.00 1.66
C GLN A 111 -38.33 -4.80 0.91
N VAL A 112 -37.17 -4.17 0.71
CA VAL A 112 -36.00 -4.83 0.11
C VAL A 112 -35.13 -5.35 1.24
N GLN A 113 -34.97 -6.68 1.30
CA GLN A 113 -33.99 -7.28 2.20
C GLN A 113 -32.59 -6.84 1.77
N THR A 114 -31.81 -6.33 2.71
CA THR A 114 -30.40 -6.00 2.51
C THR A 114 -29.64 -7.28 2.17
N TRP A 115 -29.43 -7.54 0.88
CA TRP A 115 -28.33 -8.40 0.45
C TRP A 115 -27.02 -7.64 0.68
N THR A 116 -26.70 -7.33 1.94
CA THR A 116 -25.39 -6.86 2.32
C THR A 116 -24.45 -8.04 2.10
N LEU A 117 -23.85 -8.11 0.92
CA LEU A 117 -22.57 -8.79 0.80
C LEU A 117 -21.72 -8.19 1.91
N HIS A 118 -21.37 -8.96 2.94
CA HIS A 118 -20.38 -8.55 3.92
C HIS A 118 -19.02 -8.53 3.22
N ILE A 119 -18.82 -7.52 2.38
CA ILE A 119 -17.64 -7.37 1.56
C ILE A 119 -16.48 -7.09 2.51
N VAL A 120 -15.58 -8.06 2.62
CA VAL A 120 -14.32 -7.89 3.32
C VAL A 120 -13.45 -6.96 2.48
N LEU A 121 -13.04 -5.83 3.06
CA LEU A 121 -12.19 -4.86 2.38
C LEU A 121 -10.82 -5.50 2.10
N PRO A 122 -10.37 -5.58 0.84
CA PRO A 122 -9.09 -6.20 0.52
C PRO A 122 -7.95 -5.41 1.16
N VAL A 123 -7.07 -6.11 1.86
CA VAL A 123 -5.88 -5.48 2.43
C VAL A 123 -5.06 -4.84 1.31
N GLY A 124 -4.56 -3.62 1.55
CA GLY A 124 -3.72 -2.92 0.59
C GLY A 124 -4.45 -2.33 -0.63
N ILE A 125 -5.78 -2.45 -0.74
CA ILE A 125 -6.54 -1.97 -1.93
C ILE A 125 -6.23 -0.53 -2.31
N SER A 126 -6.28 0.38 -1.35
CA SER A 126 -5.95 1.78 -1.57
C SER A 126 -4.51 1.96 -2.07
N PHE A 127 -3.55 1.20 -1.53
CA PHE A 127 -2.13 1.35 -1.85
C PHE A 127 -1.84 0.94 -3.29
N TYR A 128 -2.20 -0.28 -3.68
CA TYR A 128 -1.92 -0.73 -5.05
C TYR A 128 -2.76 0.06 -6.07
N THR A 129 -3.98 0.49 -5.73
CA THR A 129 -4.79 1.37 -6.59
C THR A 129 -4.09 2.70 -6.86
N PHE A 130 -3.59 3.40 -5.83
CA PHE A 130 -2.86 4.65 -6.03
C PHE A 130 -1.53 4.43 -6.76
N GLN A 131 -0.85 3.32 -6.48
CA GLN A 131 0.41 2.95 -7.10
C GLN A 131 0.26 2.68 -8.61
N THR A 132 -0.71 1.87 -9.03
CA THR A 132 -0.90 1.52 -10.45
C THR A 132 -1.54 2.66 -11.24
N MET A 133 -2.43 3.43 -10.64
CA MET A 133 -2.97 4.66 -11.24
C MET A 133 -1.87 5.70 -11.50
N SER A 134 -0.89 5.81 -10.59
CA SER A 134 0.23 6.75 -10.81
C SER A 134 1.08 6.40 -12.03
N TYR A 135 1.21 5.12 -12.35
CA TYR A 135 1.94 4.65 -13.53
C TYR A 135 1.29 5.12 -14.83
N THR A 136 -0.03 4.95 -14.98
CA THR A 136 -0.73 5.39 -16.20
C THR A 136 -0.77 6.92 -16.31
N LEU A 137 -0.93 7.63 -15.19
CA LEU A 137 -0.85 9.09 -15.14
C LEU A 137 0.52 9.62 -15.56
N ASP A 138 1.61 9.03 -15.07
CA ASP A 138 2.97 9.47 -15.41
C ASP A 138 3.32 9.17 -16.88
N ILE A 139 2.87 8.05 -17.43
CA ILE A 139 2.99 7.76 -18.87
C ILE A 139 2.18 8.76 -19.69
N TYR A 140 0.94 9.03 -19.30
CA TYR A 140 0.10 9.99 -20.01
C TYR A 140 0.74 11.39 -20.02
N ARG A 141 1.33 11.80 -18.90
CA ARG A 141 2.08 13.06 -18.74
C ARG A 141 3.47 13.05 -19.40
N GLY A 142 3.91 11.93 -19.98
CA GLY A 142 5.21 11.81 -20.64
C GLY A 142 6.41 11.82 -19.69
N LYS A 143 6.20 11.59 -18.39
CA LYS A 143 7.28 11.55 -17.39
C LYS A 143 8.07 10.24 -17.43
N MET A 144 7.46 9.18 -17.94
CA MET A 144 8.12 7.87 -18.10
C MET A 144 7.49 7.09 -19.26
N SER A 145 8.24 6.11 -19.77
CA SER A 145 7.73 5.12 -20.72
C SER A 145 7.22 3.86 -20.00
N PRO A 146 6.19 3.18 -20.52
CA PRO A 146 5.72 1.93 -19.94
C PRO A 146 6.76 0.82 -20.06
N THR A 147 6.90 0.00 -19.00
CA THR A 147 7.57 -1.30 -19.12
C THR A 147 6.84 -2.21 -20.10
N ARG A 148 7.60 -2.89 -20.96
CA ARG A 148 7.06 -3.90 -21.89
C ARG A 148 7.02 -5.30 -21.31
N ASN A 149 7.65 -5.54 -20.17
CA ASN A 149 7.63 -6.84 -19.50
C ASN A 149 6.51 -6.87 -18.45
N PHE A 150 5.51 -7.71 -18.68
CA PHE A 150 4.38 -7.88 -17.76
C PHE A 150 4.82 -8.40 -16.39
N LEU A 151 5.79 -9.31 -16.31
CA LEU A 151 6.26 -9.84 -15.03
C LEU A 151 6.94 -8.77 -14.18
N ASP A 152 7.72 -7.90 -14.81
CA ASP A 152 8.37 -6.78 -14.11
C ASP A 152 7.32 -5.77 -13.60
N PHE A 153 6.26 -5.52 -14.38
CA PHE A 153 5.13 -4.71 -13.94
C PHE A 153 4.34 -5.37 -12.80
N ALA A 154 4.01 -6.65 -12.93
CA ALA A 154 3.27 -7.39 -11.92
C ALA A 154 4.05 -7.46 -10.60
N LEU A 155 5.38 -7.61 -10.66
CA LEU A 155 6.21 -7.54 -9.47
C LEU A 155 6.20 -6.15 -8.86
N TYR A 156 6.27 -5.08 -9.66
CA TYR A 156 6.12 -3.71 -9.16
C TYR A 156 4.85 -3.54 -8.35
N VAL A 157 3.70 -3.99 -8.88
CA VAL A 157 2.40 -3.86 -8.19
C VAL A 157 2.34 -4.75 -6.94
N ALA A 158 2.74 -6.01 -7.07
CA ALA A 158 2.51 -7.00 -6.02
C ALA A 158 3.60 -7.03 -4.94
N PHE A 159 4.72 -6.31 -5.09
CA PHE A 159 5.91 -6.47 -4.25
C PHE A 159 5.58 -6.51 -2.74
N PHE A 160 5.70 -7.70 -2.13
CA PHE A 160 5.15 -7.95 -0.80
C PHE A 160 5.63 -7.03 0.32
N PRO A 161 6.89 -6.51 0.34
CA PRO A 161 7.30 -5.60 1.40
C PRO A 161 6.44 -4.35 1.43
N GLN A 162 5.98 -3.85 0.27
CA GLN A 162 5.17 -2.64 0.21
C GLN A 162 3.65 -2.87 0.15
N LEU A 163 3.20 -4.01 -0.39
CA LEU A 163 1.81 -4.22 -0.83
C LEU A 163 0.73 -3.94 0.24
N VAL A 164 1.02 -4.24 1.50
CA VAL A 164 0.02 -4.17 2.59
C VAL A 164 0.05 -2.83 3.33
N ALA A 165 1.24 -2.36 3.68
CA ALA A 165 1.41 -1.19 4.55
C ALA A 165 2.75 -0.46 4.34
N GLY A 166 3.42 -0.68 3.21
CA GLY A 166 4.63 0.07 2.89
C GLY A 166 4.34 1.41 2.21
N PRO A 167 5.40 2.12 1.80
CA PRO A 167 5.27 3.35 1.04
C PRO A 167 4.48 3.15 -0.26
N ILE A 168 3.67 4.14 -0.65
CA ILE A 168 3.05 4.19 -1.98
C ILE A 168 4.16 4.50 -2.99
N GLU A 169 4.78 3.46 -3.54
CA GLU A 169 5.89 3.62 -4.47
C GLU A 169 5.52 4.23 -5.80
N ARG A 170 6.55 4.76 -6.46
CA ARG A 170 6.46 5.24 -7.84
C ARG A 170 7.07 4.23 -8.78
N ALA A 171 6.40 4.05 -9.90
CA ALA A 171 6.94 3.26 -11.02
C ALA A 171 8.31 3.75 -11.46
N CYS A 172 8.53 5.08 -11.51
CA CYS A 172 9.83 5.66 -11.86
C CYS A 172 10.95 5.37 -10.85
N ASN A 173 10.62 5.01 -9.61
CA ASN A 173 11.61 4.64 -8.59
C ASN A 173 11.84 3.12 -8.55
N LEU A 174 10.76 2.33 -8.48
CA LEU A 174 10.86 0.89 -8.21
C LEU A 174 11.07 0.04 -9.49
N LEU A 175 10.46 0.39 -10.64
CA LEU A 175 10.64 -0.42 -11.87
C LEU A 175 12.10 -0.48 -12.35
N PRO A 176 12.88 0.62 -12.36
CA PRO A 176 14.29 0.55 -12.74
C PRO A 176 15.08 -0.42 -11.87
N GLN A 177 14.77 -0.49 -10.57
CA GLN A 177 15.40 -1.42 -9.63
C GLN A 177 14.98 -2.88 -9.89
N ILE A 178 13.72 -3.11 -10.29
CA ILE A 178 13.21 -4.42 -10.70
C ILE A 178 13.84 -4.90 -12.02
N GLN A 179 14.14 -4.00 -12.94
CA GLN A 179 14.69 -4.30 -14.28
C GLN A 179 16.23 -4.42 -14.29
N SER A 180 16.89 -3.86 -13.28
CA SER A 180 18.35 -3.86 -13.17
C SER A 180 18.85 -5.06 -12.37
N ARG A 181 20.05 -5.57 -12.71
CA ARG A 181 20.69 -6.61 -11.90
C ARG A 181 20.97 -6.06 -10.49
N ARG A 182 20.43 -6.74 -9.48
CA ARG A 182 20.61 -6.37 -8.08
C ARG A 182 21.94 -6.89 -7.57
N ARG A 183 22.66 -6.05 -6.82
CA ARG A 183 23.86 -6.41 -6.08
C ARG A 183 23.57 -6.17 -4.61
N LEU A 184 23.84 -7.16 -3.78
CA LEU A 184 23.61 -7.05 -2.36
C LEU A 184 24.84 -6.43 -1.72
N ASP A 185 24.66 -5.21 -1.24
CA ASP A 185 25.65 -4.51 -0.43
C ASP A 185 25.47 -4.96 1.04
N PRO A 186 26.52 -5.54 1.68
CA PRO A 186 26.47 -5.89 3.09
C PRO A 186 26.05 -4.74 4.01
N GLU A 187 26.41 -3.49 3.69
CA GLU A 187 25.99 -2.33 4.48
C GLU A 187 24.48 -2.07 4.33
N GLN A 188 23.94 -2.17 3.11
CA GLN A 188 22.50 -2.09 2.87
C GLN A 188 21.72 -3.20 3.59
N VAL A 189 22.27 -4.41 3.67
CA VAL A 189 21.67 -5.52 4.43
C VAL A 189 21.67 -5.23 5.94
N LYS A 190 22.77 -4.68 6.49
CA LYS A 190 22.84 -4.28 7.91
C LYS A 190 21.82 -3.19 8.24
N GLU A 191 21.72 -2.16 7.40
CA GLU A 191 20.68 -1.14 7.52
C GLU A 191 19.29 -1.76 7.48
N GLY A 192 19.06 -2.71 6.57
CA GLY A 192 17.80 -3.42 6.44
C GLY A 192 17.41 -4.18 7.72
N ILE A 193 18.36 -4.93 8.29
CA ILE A 193 18.16 -5.64 9.57
C ILE A 193 17.85 -4.68 10.70
N PHE A 194 18.57 -3.55 10.77
CA PHE A 194 18.31 -2.52 11.77
C PHE A 194 16.89 -1.94 11.64
N LEU A 195 16.45 -1.60 10.43
CA LEU A 195 15.10 -1.08 10.18
C LEU A 195 14.02 -2.10 10.54
N VAL A 196 14.22 -3.39 10.22
CA VAL A 196 13.27 -4.45 10.62
C VAL A 196 13.20 -4.55 12.15
N GLY A 197 14.34 -4.56 12.85
CA GLY A 197 14.39 -4.61 14.31
C GLY A 197 13.74 -3.41 14.97
N TRP A 198 14.04 -2.20 14.47
CA TRP A 198 13.45 -0.95 14.96
C TRP A 198 11.94 -0.92 14.73
N GLY A 199 11.49 -1.30 13.53
CA GLY A 199 10.07 -1.31 13.21
C GLY A 199 9.29 -2.35 14.01
N LEU A 200 9.88 -3.53 14.27
CA LEU A 200 9.29 -4.54 15.17
C LEU A 200 9.19 -4.03 16.61
N PHE A 201 10.20 -3.30 17.10
CA PHE A 201 10.14 -2.67 18.41
C PHE A 201 8.99 -1.65 18.50
N GLN A 202 8.91 -0.72 17.53
CA GLN A 202 7.82 0.26 17.49
C GLN A 202 6.45 -0.41 17.43
N LYS A 203 6.30 -1.44 16.58
CA LYS A 203 5.04 -2.16 16.40
C LYS A 203 4.65 -2.95 17.66
N ILE A 204 5.51 -3.84 18.13
CA ILE A 204 5.18 -4.83 19.16
C ILE A 204 5.25 -4.23 20.57
N MET A 205 6.27 -3.42 20.85
CA MET A 205 6.52 -2.93 22.22
C MET A 205 5.76 -1.64 22.52
N ILE A 206 5.50 -0.80 21.52
CA ILE A 206 4.80 0.48 21.71
C ILE A 206 3.37 0.38 21.20
N ALA A 207 3.17 0.22 19.89
CA ALA A 207 1.83 0.33 19.30
C ALA A 207 0.86 -0.75 19.80
N ASP A 208 1.27 -2.03 19.75
CA ASP A 208 0.42 -3.14 20.18
C ASP A 208 0.13 -3.13 21.70
N ARG A 209 0.97 -2.44 22.50
CA ARG A 209 0.75 -2.26 23.94
C ARG A 209 -0.14 -1.07 24.27
N LEU A 210 -0.06 0.01 23.50
CA LEU A 210 -0.95 1.16 23.65
C LEU A 210 -2.36 0.88 23.12
N GLY A 211 -2.51 -0.01 22.14
CA GLY A 211 -3.80 -0.34 21.53
C GLY A 211 -4.91 -0.70 22.53
N PRO A 212 -4.71 -1.68 23.43
CA PRO A 212 -5.71 -2.02 24.44
C PRO A 212 -6.04 -0.88 25.41
N VAL A 213 -5.04 -0.06 25.78
CA VAL A 213 -5.22 1.10 26.68
C VAL A 213 -6.06 2.18 26.03
N VAL A 214 -5.77 2.48 24.77
CA VAL A 214 -6.55 3.44 23.98
C VAL A 214 -7.97 2.91 23.75
N GLN A 215 -8.11 1.62 23.42
CA GLN A 215 -9.40 0.99 23.17
C GLN A 215 -10.28 0.94 24.43
N SER A 216 -9.72 0.77 25.63
CA SER A 216 -10.53 0.76 26.86
C SER A 216 -11.20 2.10 27.14
N VAL A 217 -10.56 3.20 26.76
CA VAL A 217 -11.11 4.56 26.97
C VAL A 217 -12.03 4.97 25.82
N PHE A 218 -11.60 4.82 24.56
CA PHE A 218 -12.44 5.21 23.42
C PHE A 218 -13.57 4.22 23.10
N GLY A 219 -13.50 2.99 23.61
CA GLY A 219 -14.58 2.00 23.51
C GLY A 219 -15.71 2.22 24.53
N ASN A 220 -15.48 2.98 25.59
CA ASN A 220 -16.51 3.36 26.57
C ASN A 220 -16.31 4.82 27.04
N PRO A 221 -16.62 5.81 26.18
CA PRO A 221 -16.34 7.21 26.47
C PRO A 221 -17.08 7.74 27.70
N ASP A 222 -18.29 7.24 27.96
CA ASP A 222 -19.15 7.69 29.06
C ASP A 222 -18.62 7.28 30.44
N GLY A 223 -17.75 6.27 30.50
CA GLY A 223 -17.15 5.77 31.73
C GLY A 223 -15.77 6.36 32.07
N ALA A 224 -15.19 7.18 31.18
CA ALA A 224 -13.82 7.66 31.33
C ALA A 224 -13.74 9.06 31.94
N GLY A 225 -12.80 9.27 32.86
CA GLY A 225 -12.51 10.58 33.41
C GLY A 225 -11.78 11.49 32.40
N THR A 226 -11.86 12.82 32.58
CA THR A 226 -11.22 13.80 31.68
C THR A 226 -9.72 13.55 31.48
N ILE A 227 -9.00 13.20 32.55
CA ILE A 227 -7.56 12.91 32.49
C ILE A 227 -7.28 11.65 31.68
N GLU A 228 -8.11 10.61 31.83
CA GLU A 228 -7.97 9.35 31.09
C GLU A 228 -8.19 9.56 29.59
N VAL A 229 -9.17 10.40 29.23
CA VAL A 229 -9.43 10.80 27.85
C VAL A 229 -8.23 11.56 27.27
N LEU A 230 -7.67 12.53 27.99
CA LEU A 230 -6.50 13.28 27.52
C LEU A 230 -5.27 12.38 27.35
N LEU A 231 -4.99 11.51 28.31
CA LEU A 231 -3.86 10.57 28.21
C LEU A 231 -4.06 9.59 27.05
N SER A 232 -5.28 9.09 26.85
CA SER A 232 -5.61 8.17 25.75
C SER A 232 -5.51 8.84 24.38
N PHE A 233 -5.85 10.13 24.29
CA PHE A 233 -5.62 10.92 23.08
C PHE A 233 -4.13 10.96 22.71
N TYR A 234 -3.24 11.33 23.63
CA TYR A 234 -1.80 11.34 23.34
C TYR A 234 -1.26 9.93 23.08
N ALA A 235 -1.72 8.93 23.83
CA ALA A 235 -1.35 7.53 23.63
C ALA A 235 -1.74 7.03 22.22
N PHE A 236 -2.91 7.43 21.72
CA PHE A 236 -3.38 7.09 20.39
C PHE A 236 -2.50 7.68 19.27
N TYR A 237 -2.04 8.93 19.43
CA TYR A 237 -1.10 9.54 18.47
C TYR A 237 0.23 8.78 18.41
N ILE A 238 0.76 8.38 19.57
CA ILE A 238 1.99 7.57 19.64
C ILE A 238 1.74 6.18 19.04
N GLN A 239 0.60 5.56 19.37
CA GLN A 239 0.20 4.26 18.82
C GLN A 239 0.16 4.29 17.30
N ILE A 240 -0.59 5.21 16.68
CA ILE A 240 -0.71 5.30 15.23
C ILE A 240 0.66 5.53 14.59
N TYR A 241 1.46 6.44 15.15
CA TYR A 241 2.79 6.71 14.61
C TYR A 241 3.69 5.48 14.64
N CYS A 242 3.78 4.81 15.79
CA CYS A 242 4.62 3.63 15.94
C CYS A 242 4.10 2.44 15.14
N ASP A 243 2.79 2.33 14.95
CA ASP A 243 2.19 1.30 14.10
C ASP A 243 2.59 1.52 12.63
N PHE A 244 2.29 2.69 12.08
CA PHE A 244 2.54 2.98 10.67
C PHE A 244 4.04 3.13 10.33
N SER A 245 4.79 3.84 11.18
CA SER A 245 6.24 3.98 11.01
C SER A 245 6.92 2.62 11.16
N GLY A 246 6.51 1.82 12.15
CA GLY A 246 7.08 0.50 12.37
C GLY A 246 6.85 -0.43 11.18
N TYR A 247 5.62 -0.48 10.64
CA TYR A 247 5.35 -1.22 9.41
C TYR A 247 6.14 -0.70 8.21
N SER A 248 6.24 0.62 8.05
CA SER A 248 7.00 1.23 6.96
C SER A 248 8.50 0.90 7.04
N ASP A 249 9.08 0.90 8.23
CA ASP A 249 10.50 0.56 8.43
C ASP A 249 10.76 -0.93 8.25
N ILE A 250 9.85 -1.82 8.70
CA ILE A 250 9.94 -3.25 8.37
C ILE A 250 9.90 -3.45 6.85
N ALA A 251 8.93 -2.84 6.16
CA ALA A 251 8.82 -2.91 4.70
C ALA A 251 10.10 -2.46 3.99
N ARG A 252 10.63 -1.28 4.37
CA ARG A 252 11.88 -0.73 3.84
C ARG A 252 13.07 -1.62 4.16
N GLY A 253 13.13 -2.17 5.37
CA GLY A 253 14.22 -3.03 5.80
C GLY A 253 14.28 -4.34 5.02
N LEU A 254 13.14 -5.01 4.84
CA LEU A 254 13.03 -6.22 4.02
C LEU A 254 13.43 -5.95 2.56
N ALA A 255 12.97 -4.82 2.01
CA ALA A 255 13.32 -4.40 0.66
C ALA A 255 14.83 -4.13 0.51
N LYS A 256 15.44 -3.42 1.47
CA LYS A 256 16.89 -3.16 1.53
C LYS A 256 17.70 -4.43 1.58
N MET A 257 17.30 -5.38 2.42
CA MET A 257 17.93 -6.70 2.45
C MET A 257 17.94 -7.32 1.05
N MET A 258 16.85 -7.17 0.28
CA MET A 258 16.73 -7.64 -1.10
C MET A 258 17.37 -6.74 -2.18
N GLY A 259 18.07 -5.68 -1.80
CA GLY A 259 18.71 -4.75 -2.75
C GLY A 259 17.75 -3.76 -3.41
N PHE A 260 16.62 -3.46 -2.76
CA PHE A 260 15.67 -2.42 -3.17
C PHE A 260 15.66 -1.26 -2.17
N GLU A 261 15.58 -0.04 -2.69
CA GLU A 261 15.39 1.20 -1.93
C GLU A 261 13.97 1.71 -2.12
N LEU A 262 13.17 1.55 -1.06
CA LEU A 262 11.83 2.12 -0.97
C LEU A 262 11.86 3.52 -0.33
N MET A 263 10.90 4.35 -0.74
CA MET A 263 10.65 5.70 -0.28
C MET A 263 10.51 5.76 1.25
N LEU A 264 10.97 6.86 1.83
CA LEU A 264 10.74 7.14 3.25
C LEU A 264 9.29 7.59 3.45
N ASN A 265 8.60 7.04 4.45
CA ASN A 265 7.24 7.47 4.82
C ASN A 265 7.22 8.44 6.01
N PHE A 266 8.16 8.32 6.95
CA PHE A 266 8.16 9.13 8.17
C PHE A 266 9.55 9.74 8.40
N ARG A 267 9.59 11.05 8.68
CA ARG A 267 10.84 11.78 8.95
C ARG A 267 10.71 12.65 10.19
N MET A 268 10.71 12.03 11.37
CA MET A 268 10.57 12.72 12.66
C MET A 268 9.48 13.80 12.64
N PRO A 269 8.22 13.46 12.31
CA PRO A 269 7.16 14.43 12.06
C PRO A 269 6.83 15.31 13.27
N PHE A 270 7.03 14.80 14.49
CA PHE A 270 6.77 15.55 15.73
C PHE A 270 7.84 16.61 16.06
N LEU A 271 8.93 16.67 15.31
CA LEU A 271 9.91 17.75 15.39
C LEU A 271 9.63 18.88 14.37
N ALA A 272 8.48 18.83 13.70
CA ALA A 272 8.08 19.88 12.76
C ALA A 272 7.77 21.19 13.50
N ASP A 273 8.21 22.30 12.92
CA ASP A 273 8.00 23.65 13.45
C ASP A 273 6.65 24.26 13.05
N ARG A 274 6.04 23.72 11.98
CA ARG A 274 4.81 24.22 11.34
C ARG A 274 3.98 23.06 10.80
N VAL A 275 2.67 23.28 10.64
CA VAL A 275 1.74 22.28 10.09
C VAL A 275 2.13 21.82 8.68
N SER A 276 2.62 22.72 7.83
CA SER A 276 3.12 22.34 6.49
C SER A 276 4.33 21.41 6.56
N ASP A 277 5.28 21.68 7.47
CA ASP A 277 6.45 20.84 7.69
C ASP A 277 6.05 19.45 8.20
N PHE A 278 5.06 19.38 9.11
CA PHE A 278 4.51 18.09 9.58
C PHE A 278 4.04 17.20 8.42
N TRP A 279 3.25 17.74 7.49
CA TRP A 279 2.76 16.97 6.33
C TRP A 279 3.88 16.55 5.36
N SER A 280 4.98 17.32 5.31
CA SER A 280 6.17 16.93 4.54
C SER A 280 6.99 15.79 5.19
N ARG A 281 6.66 15.43 6.43
CA ARG A 281 7.35 14.42 7.25
C ARG A 281 6.48 13.24 7.65
N TRP A 282 5.15 13.37 7.56
CA TRP A 282 4.17 12.34 7.89
C TRP A 282 3.62 11.70 6.62
N HIS A 283 3.66 10.37 6.55
CA HIS A 283 3.16 9.56 5.44
C HIS A 283 3.55 10.13 4.05
N ILE A 284 4.82 10.45 3.89
CA ILE A 284 5.38 11.23 2.77
C ILE A 284 4.97 10.67 1.40
N SER A 285 4.93 9.34 1.22
CA SER A 285 4.53 8.74 -0.06
C SER A 285 3.10 9.11 -0.47
N LEU A 286 2.17 9.20 0.49
CA LEU A 286 0.78 9.60 0.26
C LEU A 286 0.67 11.11 0.10
N THR A 287 1.30 11.90 0.99
CA THR A 287 1.23 13.37 0.89
C THR A 287 1.76 13.84 -0.46
N THR A 288 2.89 13.30 -0.91
CA THR A 288 3.46 13.59 -2.24
C THR A 288 2.58 13.05 -3.37
N TRP A 289 1.85 11.95 -3.17
CA TRP A 289 0.85 11.47 -4.13
C TRP A 289 -0.30 12.45 -4.31
N VAL A 290 -0.94 12.83 -3.22
CA VAL A 290 -2.06 13.76 -3.27
C VAL A 290 -1.60 15.09 -3.87
N HIS A 291 -0.44 15.59 -3.46
CA HIS A 291 0.15 16.79 -4.03
C HIS A 291 0.36 16.69 -5.56
N ASN A 292 1.03 15.63 -6.03
CA ASN A 292 1.47 15.55 -7.43
C ASN A 292 0.39 15.12 -8.43
N TYR A 293 -0.67 14.45 -7.98
CA TYR A 293 -1.70 13.89 -8.87
C TYR A 293 -3.09 14.49 -8.64
N LEU A 294 -3.37 15.03 -7.45
CA LEU A 294 -4.65 15.67 -7.14
C LEU A 294 -4.55 17.20 -7.13
N PHE A 295 -3.59 17.78 -6.40
CA PHE A 295 -3.47 19.24 -6.29
C PHE A 295 -2.81 19.88 -7.50
N ILE A 296 -1.65 19.35 -7.91
CA ILE A 296 -0.99 19.75 -9.15
C ILE A 296 -1.58 18.91 -10.29
N SER A 297 -2.83 19.24 -10.63
CA SER A 297 -3.45 18.81 -11.86
C SER A 297 -3.48 20.02 -12.80
N LEU A 298 -2.60 20.02 -13.81
CA LEU A 298 -2.45 20.94 -14.96
C LEU A 298 -1.09 21.63 -14.99
#